data_AF-A0A4T0EGP4-F1
#
_entry.id   AF-A0A4T0EGP4-F1
#
_cell.length_a   1.000
_cell.length_b   1.000
_cell.length_c   1.000
_cell.angle_alpha   90.00
_cell.angle_beta   90.00
_cell.angle_gamma   90.00
#
_symmetry.space_group_name_H-M   'P 1'
#
loop_
_entity.id
_entity.type
_entity.pdbx_description
1 polymer ?
#
loop_
_entity_poly.entity_id
_entity_poly.type
_entity_poly.pdbx_seq_one_letter_code
_entity_poly.pdbx_strand_id
1 'polypeptide(L)'
;MHLAYEREARNIWVVNVGDLKPLELPISHFFDLAYDINRWDKDSTSEWLELWAAREFGPEVAAQTGALMNTYSLLAGRRKFEEVDPNTFSWINYNEANNVLAEWTAIQKTAQSILDKLPATTQPAFFEMVYHPVTAACTYYDIMISAAKNNVYAQQGRTSTNAIAQHVQNQFTYDHQLSKSYNQLLGGKWNHMMDQTHIGYQYWQQPMRQALPPLQYVQMAERALTGDLGIAVEGSNATVPGDDRFHSLSSMTLYLATLDPYGPARWIDVFHSGTQKVTWNVQSSVPYLNFTQKTGTLSPNGTTDTRIWVSVDWSKVKPGAINTTTINITSSTDYGTQYSVPKVVISYNNTAAPSNFTGFVESDRTVSIEAEHYSSISNGGNSSVSYEVIPGLSRTLSGVTLFPVTADSLTPATAPALEYDFYTFSNLSSGVLMDQNMGTSSRYTPNTVNVTLLLGTSLNTIPDRPLRYAVQVDDQQPQARQYIFDQPQGANPTGWLTAVADVIWYNTTTWNYSGPGAHKLKIWELEPGVVLQKVVVDLGGA
;
A
#
# COMPACT_ATOMS: atom_id res chain seq x y z
N MET A 1 -17.79 13.56 11.44
CA MET A 1 -18.88 14.46 11.88
C MET A 1 -19.69 13.87 13.03
N HIS A 2 -19.99 12.57 13.05
CA HIS A 2 -20.69 11.90 14.17
C HIS A 2 -20.16 12.27 15.57
N LEU A 3 -18.84 12.19 15.80
CA LEU A 3 -18.22 12.59 17.07
C LEU A 3 -18.55 14.03 17.50
N ALA A 4 -18.58 14.98 16.57
CA ALA A 4 -18.92 16.37 16.86
C ALA A 4 -20.39 16.52 17.28
N TYR A 5 -21.29 15.80 16.59
CA TYR A 5 -22.72 15.80 16.90
C TYR A 5 -23.02 15.18 18.27
N GLU A 6 -22.42 14.03 18.58
CA GLU A 6 -22.59 13.34 19.86
C GLU A 6 -22.04 14.16 21.03
N ARG A 7 -21.04 15.01 20.77
CA ARG A 7 -20.47 15.95 21.75
C ARG A 7 -21.08 17.36 21.68
N GLU A 8 -22.33 17.44 21.22
CA GLU A 8 -23.17 18.64 21.25
C GLU A 8 -22.67 19.85 20.45
N ALA A 9 -21.68 19.68 19.55
CA ALA A 9 -21.32 20.70 18.58
C ALA A 9 -22.34 20.73 17.43
N ARG A 10 -23.59 21.11 17.71
CA ARG A 10 -24.75 20.99 16.79
C ARG A 10 -25.22 22.30 16.17
N ASN A 11 -24.69 23.44 16.63
CA ASN A 11 -25.19 24.76 16.22
C ASN A 11 -24.64 25.23 14.87
N ILE A 12 -23.35 24.98 14.59
CA ILE A 12 -22.67 25.51 13.42
C ILE A 12 -21.66 24.47 12.90
N TRP A 13 -21.88 23.99 11.69
CA TRP A 13 -20.93 23.22 10.91
C TRP A 13 -20.54 23.99 9.66
N VAL A 14 -19.25 24.23 9.48
CA VAL A 14 -18.69 24.93 8.32
C VAL A 14 -17.54 24.10 7.79
N VAL A 15 -17.48 23.93 6.48
CA VAL A 15 -16.42 23.21 5.77
C VAL A 15 -15.76 24.14 4.76
N ASN A 16 -14.43 24.15 4.73
CA ASN A 16 -13.69 24.83 3.68
C ASN A 16 -13.66 23.92 2.45
N VAL A 17 -14.08 24.46 1.32
CA VAL A 17 -14.25 23.74 0.05
C VAL A 17 -13.35 24.25 -1.07
N GLY A 18 -12.37 25.11 -0.74
CA GLY A 18 -11.54 25.78 -1.74
C GLY A 18 -12.41 26.48 -2.78
N ASP A 19 -12.20 26.12 -4.05
CA ASP A 19 -12.88 26.67 -5.22
C ASP A 19 -14.29 26.09 -5.48
N LEU A 20 -14.86 25.35 -4.51
CA LEU A 20 -16.13 24.61 -4.58
C LEU A 20 -16.08 23.40 -5.51
N LYS A 21 -15.70 23.57 -6.78
CA LYS A 21 -15.45 22.47 -7.70
C LYS A 21 -14.00 21.97 -7.51
N PRO A 22 -13.72 20.67 -7.66
CA PRO A 22 -14.61 19.55 -7.97
C PRO A 22 -15.02 18.76 -6.71
N LEU A 23 -15.49 19.45 -5.66
CA LEU A 23 -15.83 18.85 -4.35
C LEU A 23 -17.34 18.66 -4.13
N GLU A 24 -18.14 18.59 -5.19
CA GLU A 24 -19.61 18.49 -5.11
C GLU A 24 -20.06 17.28 -4.28
N LEU A 25 -19.39 16.15 -4.44
CA LEU A 25 -19.71 14.90 -3.73
C LEU A 25 -19.51 15.04 -2.21
N PRO A 26 -18.31 15.36 -1.68
CA PRO A 26 -18.13 15.53 -0.24
C PRO A 26 -18.91 16.72 0.33
N ILE A 27 -19.15 17.79 -0.45
CA ILE A 27 -20.00 18.92 -0.03
C ILE A 27 -21.44 18.44 0.18
N SER A 28 -21.99 17.68 -0.77
CA SER A 28 -23.36 17.17 -0.68
C SER A 28 -23.51 16.25 0.53
N HIS A 29 -22.55 15.32 0.72
CA HIS A 29 -22.59 14.41 1.87
C HIS A 29 -22.48 15.16 3.20
N PHE A 30 -21.62 16.19 3.29
CA PHE A 30 -21.50 17.02 4.48
C PHE A 30 -22.81 17.73 4.84
N PHE A 31 -23.53 18.28 3.85
CA PHE A 31 -24.80 18.94 4.10
C PHE A 31 -25.94 17.96 4.40
N ASP A 32 -25.96 16.79 3.77
CA ASP A 32 -26.96 15.75 4.09
C ASP A 32 -26.76 15.21 5.52
N LEU A 33 -25.50 15.04 5.96
CA LEU A 33 -25.16 14.74 7.36
C LEU A 33 -25.59 15.87 8.30
N ALA A 34 -25.40 17.13 7.93
CA ALA A 34 -25.78 18.28 8.76
C ALA A 34 -27.31 18.42 8.90
N TYR A 35 -28.05 18.08 7.84
CA TYR A 35 -29.51 18.16 7.79
C TYR A 35 -30.17 17.05 8.62
N ASP A 36 -29.73 15.80 8.43
CA ASP A 36 -30.28 14.64 9.14
C ASP A 36 -29.22 13.58 9.43
N ILE A 37 -28.38 13.84 10.45
CA ILE A 37 -27.32 12.89 10.83
C ILE A 37 -27.87 11.54 11.31
N ASN A 38 -29.11 11.48 11.81
CA ASN A 38 -29.69 10.23 12.29
C ASN A 38 -30.07 9.29 11.14
N ARG A 39 -30.24 9.84 9.93
CA ARG A 39 -30.43 9.05 8.70
C ARG A 39 -29.14 8.42 8.20
N TRP A 40 -28.00 9.05 8.50
CA TRP A 40 -26.69 8.73 7.93
C TRP A 40 -25.70 8.30 9.01
N ASP A 41 -25.68 7.01 9.30
CA ASP A 41 -24.73 6.40 10.24
C ASP A 41 -23.42 5.95 9.56
N LYS A 42 -22.56 5.26 10.33
CA LYS A 42 -21.27 4.76 9.87
C LYS A 42 -21.36 3.76 8.70
N ASP A 43 -22.49 3.07 8.54
CA ASP A 43 -22.69 2.02 7.54
C ASP A 43 -23.38 2.58 6.27
N SER A 44 -23.96 3.78 6.37
CA SER A 44 -24.77 4.40 5.32
C SER A 44 -23.99 4.99 4.13
N THR A 45 -22.66 5.12 4.20
CA THR A 45 -21.86 5.80 3.16
C THR A 45 -22.07 5.19 1.77
N SER A 46 -22.13 3.86 1.67
CA SER A 46 -22.34 3.18 0.38
C SER A 46 -23.74 3.42 -0.18
N GLU A 47 -24.76 3.38 0.68
CA GLU A 47 -26.14 3.70 0.31
C GLU A 47 -26.25 5.15 -0.18
N TRP A 48 -25.65 6.09 0.54
CA TRP A 48 -25.67 7.50 0.19
C TRP A 48 -25.04 7.74 -1.19
N LEU A 49 -23.90 7.10 -1.49
CA LEU A 49 -23.22 7.22 -2.78
C LEU A 49 -24.07 6.67 -3.94
N GLU A 50 -24.78 5.57 -3.73
CA GLU A 50 -25.69 5.02 -4.75
C GLU A 50 -26.89 5.95 -4.99
N LEU A 51 -27.49 6.50 -3.93
CA LEU A 51 -28.60 7.47 -4.04
C LEU A 51 -28.17 8.76 -4.75
N TRP A 52 -26.98 9.27 -4.42
CA TRP A 52 -26.38 10.41 -5.12
C TRP A 52 -26.20 10.09 -6.61
N ALA A 53 -25.60 8.94 -6.94
CA ALA A 53 -25.38 8.56 -8.33
C ALA A 53 -26.69 8.36 -9.11
N ALA A 54 -27.72 7.77 -8.48
CA ALA A 54 -29.04 7.63 -9.07
C ALA A 54 -29.68 8.99 -9.38
N ARG A 55 -29.52 9.97 -8.48
CA ARG A 55 -30.02 11.34 -8.66
C ARG A 55 -29.34 12.05 -9.84
N GLU A 56 -28.01 11.96 -9.94
CA GLU A 56 -27.25 12.70 -10.95
C GLU A 56 -27.22 12.02 -12.33
N PHE A 57 -27.15 10.69 -12.36
CA PHE A 57 -26.84 9.94 -13.59
C PHE A 57 -27.90 8.90 -13.96
N GLY A 58 -28.89 8.69 -13.10
CA GLY A 58 -29.97 7.72 -13.29
C GLY A 58 -29.70 6.35 -12.65
N PRO A 59 -30.77 5.57 -12.39
CA PRO A 59 -30.68 4.33 -11.62
C PRO A 59 -29.88 3.22 -12.31
N GLU A 60 -29.77 3.22 -13.63
CA GLU A 60 -29.10 2.15 -14.39
C GLU A 60 -27.59 2.06 -14.12
N VAL A 61 -26.95 3.16 -13.74
CA VAL A 61 -25.51 3.22 -13.44
C VAL A 61 -25.21 3.50 -11.97
N ALA A 62 -26.24 3.65 -11.13
CA ALA A 62 -26.12 4.15 -9.76
C ALA A 62 -25.22 3.29 -8.89
N ALA A 63 -25.51 1.99 -8.78
CA ALA A 63 -24.72 1.06 -7.97
C ALA A 63 -23.25 1.00 -8.41
N GLN A 64 -23.00 0.94 -9.73
CA GLN A 64 -21.63 0.89 -10.25
C GLN A 64 -20.87 2.19 -10.00
N THR A 65 -21.54 3.34 -10.13
CA THR A 65 -20.94 4.66 -9.87
C THR A 65 -20.71 4.90 -8.39
N GLY A 66 -21.63 4.49 -7.51
CA GLY A 66 -21.47 4.58 -6.07
C GLY A 66 -20.30 3.74 -5.58
N ALA A 67 -20.19 2.48 -6.04
CA ALA A 67 -19.04 1.62 -5.74
C ALA A 67 -17.72 2.20 -6.26
N LEU A 68 -17.71 2.73 -7.49
CA LEU A 68 -16.56 3.42 -8.09
C LEU A 68 -16.09 4.60 -7.22
N MET A 69 -17.02 5.46 -6.79
CA MET A 69 -16.68 6.63 -6.00
C MET A 69 -16.27 6.28 -4.57
N ASN A 70 -16.82 5.20 -4.00
CA ASN A 70 -16.33 4.67 -2.72
C ASN A 70 -14.87 4.22 -2.83
N THR A 71 -14.52 3.47 -3.88
CA THR A 71 -13.12 3.07 -4.13
C THR A 71 -12.24 4.29 -4.40
N TYR A 72 -12.68 5.25 -5.21
CA TYR A 72 -11.94 6.51 -5.42
C TYR A 72 -11.62 7.21 -4.09
N SER A 73 -12.61 7.36 -3.20
CA SER A 73 -12.43 8.00 -1.89
C SER A 73 -11.42 7.27 -1.01
N LEU A 74 -11.43 5.93 -1.01
CA LEU A 74 -10.43 5.13 -0.32
C LEU A 74 -9.02 5.36 -0.88
N LEU A 75 -8.86 5.26 -2.21
CA LEU A 75 -7.54 5.39 -2.85
C LEU A 75 -6.96 6.80 -2.69
N ALA A 76 -7.75 7.85 -2.96
CA ALA A 76 -7.36 9.25 -2.74
C ALA A 76 -7.19 9.59 -1.25
N GLY A 77 -7.79 8.79 -0.37
CA GLY A 77 -7.67 8.89 1.08
C GLY A 77 -6.33 8.37 1.62
N ARG A 78 -5.59 7.55 0.87
CA ARG A 78 -4.32 6.94 1.33
C ARG A 78 -3.21 7.95 1.55
N ARG A 79 -3.13 8.94 0.67
CA ARG A 79 -2.16 10.05 0.68
C ARG A 79 -2.67 11.13 -0.27
N LYS A 80 -2.57 12.41 0.13
CA LYS A 80 -2.98 13.52 -0.74
C LYS A 80 -2.10 13.58 -1.98
N PHE A 81 -2.67 13.93 -3.14
CA PHE A 81 -1.97 13.90 -4.42
C PHE A 81 -0.64 14.65 -4.36
N GLU A 82 -0.65 15.88 -3.85
CA GLU A 82 0.50 16.77 -3.72
C GLU A 82 1.59 16.24 -2.77
N GLU A 83 1.28 15.26 -1.93
CA GLU A 83 2.22 14.58 -1.02
C GLU A 83 2.72 13.25 -1.60
N VAL A 84 2.15 12.75 -2.70
CA VAL A 84 2.62 11.53 -3.37
C VAL A 84 3.82 11.86 -4.24
N ASP A 85 4.89 11.11 -4.04
CA ASP A 85 6.15 11.23 -4.76
C ASP A 85 6.67 9.86 -5.24
N PRO A 86 7.76 9.80 -6.04
CA PRO A 86 8.34 8.53 -6.49
C PRO A 86 8.85 7.59 -5.39
N ASN A 87 8.95 8.02 -4.13
CA ASN A 87 9.39 7.19 -3.01
C ASN A 87 8.22 6.71 -2.12
N THR A 88 6.99 7.12 -2.44
CA THR A 88 5.80 6.86 -1.60
C THR A 88 5.41 5.38 -1.56
N PHE A 89 5.47 4.68 -2.70
CA PHE A 89 5.10 3.27 -2.81
C PHE A 89 6.32 2.44 -3.19
N SER A 90 6.54 1.33 -2.48
CA SER A 90 7.67 0.46 -2.73
C SER A 90 7.57 -0.22 -4.10
N TRP A 91 8.63 -0.06 -4.89
CA TRP A 91 8.77 -0.76 -6.17
C TRP A 91 9.17 -2.24 -5.99
N ILE A 92 9.98 -2.52 -4.97
CA ILE A 92 10.63 -3.83 -4.80
C ILE A 92 9.95 -4.72 -3.76
N ASN A 93 9.20 -4.17 -2.81
CA ASN A 93 8.57 -4.94 -1.73
C ASN A 93 7.07 -5.13 -2.00
N TYR A 94 6.58 -6.35 -1.78
CA TYR A 94 5.15 -6.72 -1.80
C TYR A 94 4.37 -6.35 -3.08
N ASN A 95 5.08 -6.05 -4.17
CA ASN A 95 4.51 -5.54 -5.42
C ASN A 95 3.64 -4.28 -5.23
N GLU A 96 3.90 -3.49 -4.18
CA GLU A 96 3.02 -2.41 -3.72
C GLU A 96 2.71 -1.40 -4.81
N ALA A 97 3.73 -0.81 -5.44
CA ALA A 97 3.53 0.21 -6.47
C ALA A 97 2.70 -0.30 -7.67
N ASN A 98 2.92 -1.55 -8.11
CA ASN A 98 2.13 -2.13 -9.20
C ASN A 98 0.69 -2.41 -8.78
N ASN A 99 0.45 -2.87 -7.55
CA ASN A 99 -0.88 -3.10 -7.03
C ASN A 99 -1.68 -1.78 -6.95
N VAL A 100 -1.05 -0.72 -6.43
CA VAL A 100 -1.66 0.61 -6.35
C VAL A 100 -2.03 1.15 -7.73
N LEU A 101 -1.12 1.06 -8.71
CA LEU A 101 -1.42 1.51 -10.07
C LEU A 101 -2.51 0.65 -10.74
N ALA A 102 -2.56 -0.65 -10.45
CA ALA A 102 -3.60 -1.54 -10.96
C ALA A 102 -4.99 -1.20 -10.40
N GLU A 103 -5.08 -0.83 -9.11
CA GLU A 103 -6.33 -0.36 -8.50
C GLU A 103 -6.85 0.91 -9.19
N TRP A 104 -5.98 1.91 -9.40
CA TRP A 104 -6.33 3.13 -10.13
C TRP A 104 -6.75 2.86 -11.57
N THR A 105 -6.01 2.00 -12.28
CA THR A 105 -6.32 1.62 -13.67
C THR A 105 -7.68 0.91 -13.76
N ALA A 106 -8.00 0.05 -12.79
CA ALA A 106 -9.28 -0.66 -12.75
C ALA A 106 -10.46 0.30 -12.59
N ILE A 107 -10.35 1.30 -11.71
CA ILE A 107 -11.41 2.28 -11.53
C ILE A 107 -11.51 3.27 -12.69
N GLN A 108 -10.40 3.65 -13.33
CA GLN A 108 -10.39 4.44 -14.57
C GLN A 108 -11.16 3.71 -15.69
N LYS A 109 -10.86 2.42 -15.91
CA LYS A 109 -11.58 1.61 -16.91
C LYS A 109 -13.08 1.52 -16.60
N THR A 110 -13.42 1.40 -15.32
CA THR A 110 -14.81 1.38 -14.86
C THR A 110 -15.50 2.72 -15.15
N ALA A 111 -14.86 3.84 -14.83
CA ALA A 111 -15.37 5.19 -15.10
C ALA A 111 -15.61 5.41 -16.61
N GLN A 112 -14.66 5.03 -17.48
CA GLN A 112 -14.85 5.10 -18.93
C GLN A 112 -16.05 4.27 -19.39
N SER A 113 -16.16 3.02 -18.91
CA SER A 113 -17.27 2.14 -19.29
C SER A 113 -18.64 2.68 -18.87
N ILE A 114 -18.74 3.46 -17.77
CA ILE A 114 -19.99 4.10 -17.36
C ILE A 114 -20.25 5.31 -18.25
N LEU A 115 -19.25 6.17 -18.45
CA LEU A 115 -19.34 7.35 -19.31
C LEU A 115 -19.86 6.99 -20.71
N ASP A 116 -19.34 5.92 -21.31
CA ASP A 116 -19.71 5.45 -22.65
C ASP A 116 -21.17 4.99 -22.77
N LYS A 117 -21.80 4.58 -21.65
CA LYS A 117 -23.21 4.14 -21.61
C LYS A 117 -24.18 5.28 -21.38
N LEU A 118 -23.70 6.40 -20.85
CA LEU A 118 -24.57 7.52 -20.49
C LEU A 118 -25.03 8.29 -21.73
N PRO A 119 -26.27 8.84 -21.71
CA PRO A 119 -26.73 9.76 -22.75
C PRO A 119 -25.77 10.94 -22.91
N ALA A 120 -25.60 11.42 -24.15
CA ALA A 120 -24.71 12.54 -24.45
C ALA A 120 -25.03 13.82 -23.63
N THR A 121 -26.27 13.99 -23.19
CA THR A 121 -26.70 15.10 -22.32
C THR A 121 -26.22 14.95 -20.86
N THR A 122 -25.97 13.73 -20.39
CA THR A 122 -25.53 13.41 -19.03
C THR A 122 -24.01 13.26 -18.95
N GLN A 123 -23.36 12.88 -20.05
CA GLN A 123 -21.91 12.70 -20.12
C GLN A 123 -21.10 13.89 -19.60
N PRO A 124 -21.45 15.17 -19.85
CA PRO A 124 -20.71 16.29 -19.27
C PRO A 124 -20.70 16.30 -17.73
N ALA A 125 -21.85 16.04 -17.09
CA ALA A 125 -21.95 15.99 -15.64
C ALA A 125 -21.13 14.82 -15.06
N PHE A 126 -21.21 13.65 -15.69
CA PHE A 126 -20.41 12.49 -15.29
C PHE A 126 -18.92 12.72 -15.54
N PHE A 127 -18.58 13.41 -16.63
CA PHE A 127 -17.21 13.74 -16.96
C PHE A 127 -16.57 14.55 -15.85
N GLU A 128 -17.22 15.63 -15.41
CA GLU A 128 -16.65 16.50 -14.40
C GLU A 128 -16.62 15.92 -12.98
N MET A 129 -17.66 15.19 -12.56
CA MET A 129 -17.84 14.74 -11.17
C MET A 129 -17.21 13.37 -10.90
N VAL A 130 -17.06 12.53 -11.93
CA VAL A 130 -16.63 11.14 -11.76
C VAL A 130 -15.44 10.81 -12.66
N TYR A 131 -15.59 10.93 -13.97
CA TYR A 131 -14.55 10.45 -14.90
C TYR A 131 -13.24 11.24 -14.76
N HIS A 132 -13.32 12.57 -14.73
CA HIS A 132 -12.14 13.43 -14.63
C HIS A 132 -11.35 13.18 -13.34
N PRO A 133 -11.92 13.28 -12.11
CA PRO A 133 -11.15 13.05 -10.89
C PRO A 133 -10.54 11.65 -10.84
N VAL A 134 -11.26 10.60 -11.27
CA VAL A 134 -10.72 9.23 -11.33
C VAL A 134 -9.57 9.12 -12.32
N THR A 135 -9.74 9.67 -13.52
CA THR A 135 -8.75 9.56 -14.59
C THR A 135 -7.51 10.41 -14.34
N ALA A 136 -7.68 11.64 -13.86
CA ALA A 136 -6.59 12.51 -13.46
C ALA A 136 -5.78 11.89 -12.30
N ALA A 137 -6.45 11.32 -11.30
CA ALA A 137 -5.79 10.60 -10.22
C ALA A 137 -4.98 9.39 -10.73
N CYS A 138 -5.57 8.57 -11.61
CA CYS A 138 -4.85 7.45 -12.22
C CYS A 138 -3.60 7.91 -12.99
N THR A 139 -3.73 8.97 -13.80
CA THR A 139 -2.61 9.56 -14.54
C THR A 139 -1.54 10.13 -13.62
N TYR A 140 -1.93 10.80 -12.53
CA TYR A 140 -1.00 11.32 -11.53
C TYR A 140 -0.18 10.20 -10.88
N TYR A 141 -0.85 9.15 -10.41
CA TYR A 141 -0.19 8.01 -9.77
C TYR A 141 0.70 7.24 -10.76
N ASP A 142 0.30 7.11 -12.03
CA ASP A 142 1.14 6.55 -13.08
C ASP A 142 2.41 7.38 -13.27
N ILE A 143 2.32 8.72 -13.33
CA ILE A 143 3.50 9.59 -13.42
C ILE A 143 4.47 9.32 -12.26
N MET A 144 3.99 9.30 -11.02
CA MET A 144 4.85 9.12 -9.83
C MET A 144 5.47 7.73 -9.77
N ILE A 145 4.67 6.69 -9.99
CA ILE A 145 5.12 5.29 -9.94
C ILE A 145 6.05 4.96 -11.11
N SER A 146 5.74 5.43 -12.32
CA SER A 146 6.58 5.22 -13.50
C SER A 146 7.88 6.02 -13.42
N ALA A 147 7.90 7.21 -12.80
CA ALA A 147 9.15 7.92 -12.50
C ALA A 147 10.01 7.16 -11.47
N ALA A 148 9.40 6.59 -10.43
CA ALA A 148 10.10 5.72 -9.47
C ALA A 148 10.73 4.52 -10.17
N LYS A 149 9.94 3.85 -11.03
CA LYS A 149 10.38 2.71 -11.84
C LYS A 149 11.52 3.09 -12.78
N ASN A 150 11.44 4.24 -13.44
CA ASN A 150 12.52 4.76 -14.30
C ASN A 150 13.83 4.92 -13.51
N ASN A 151 13.78 5.50 -12.31
CA ASN A 151 14.97 5.69 -11.48
C ASN A 151 15.58 4.37 -11.00
N VAL A 152 14.76 3.38 -10.62
CA VAL A 152 15.26 2.04 -10.28
C VAL A 152 15.87 1.36 -11.51
N TYR A 153 15.19 1.41 -12.66
CA TYR A 153 15.63 0.72 -13.87
C TYR A 153 16.91 1.34 -14.45
N ALA A 154 17.08 2.65 -14.31
CA ALA A 154 18.32 3.34 -14.69
C ALA A 154 19.51 2.86 -13.85
N GLN A 155 19.33 2.73 -12.52
CA GLN A 155 20.37 2.17 -11.63
C GLN A 155 20.73 0.73 -11.98
N GLN A 156 19.76 -0.01 -12.54
CA GLN A 156 19.92 -1.39 -13.00
C GLN A 156 20.42 -1.50 -14.45
N GLY A 157 20.67 -0.37 -15.12
CA GLY A 157 21.14 -0.34 -16.51
C GLY A 157 20.15 -0.92 -17.53
N ARG A 158 18.85 -0.96 -17.22
CA ARG A 158 17.85 -1.55 -18.11
C ARG A 158 17.61 -0.65 -19.33
N THR A 159 17.56 -1.24 -20.52
CA THR A 159 17.20 -0.52 -21.74
C THR A 159 15.78 0.06 -21.70
N SER A 160 14.87 -0.58 -20.96
CA SER A 160 13.49 -0.12 -20.75
C SER A 160 13.37 1.22 -20.04
N THR A 161 14.43 1.68 -19.36
CA THR A 161 14.51 3.00 -18.70
C THR A 161 14.03 4.12 -19.62
N ASN A 162 14.54 4.17 -20.86
CA ASN A 162 14.23 5.25 -21.81
C ASN A 162 12.77 5.20 -22.30
N ALA A 163 12.22 3.99 -22.49
CA ALA A 163 10.82 3.81 -22.85
C ALA A 163 9.88 4.27 -21.72
N ILE A 164 10.25 4.01 -20.46
CA ILE A 164 9.49 4.49 -19.29
C ILE A 164 9.59 6.00 -19.16
N ALA A 165 10.76 6.61 -19.40
CA ALA A 165 10.88 8.07 -19.43
C ALA A 165 9.94 8.70 -20.47
N GLN A 166 9.82 8.10 -21.66
CA GLN A 166 8.87 8.53 -22.68
C GLN A 166 7.41 8.33 -22.22
N HIS A 167 7.09 7.22 -21.56
CA HIS A 167 5.77 6.98 -20.99
C HIS A 167 5.38 8.06 -19.98
N VAL A 168 6.28 8.43 -19.07
CA VAL A 168 6.03 9.51 -18.09
C VAL A 168 5.78 10.85 -18.79
N GLN A 169 6.53 11.18 -19.84
CA GLN A 169 6.26 12.40 -20.64
C GLN A 169 4.91 12.37 -21.33
N ASN A 170 4.49 11.20 -21.83
CA ASN A 170 3.18 11.02 -22.45
C ASN A 170 2.06 11.19 -21.41
N GLN A 171 2.20 10.61 -20.21
CA GLN A 171 1.24 10.79 -19.12
C GLN A 171 1.16 12.24 -18.65
N PHE A 172 2.30 12.94 -18.57
CA PHE A 172 2.32 14.38 -18.25
C PHE A 172 1.62 15.25 -19.30
N THR A 173 1.74 14.87 -20.58
CA THR A 173 0.99 15.51 -21.65
C THR A 173 -0.51 15.20 -21.54
N TYR A 174 -0.86 13.97 -21.18
CA TYR A 174 -2.24 13.54 -21.00
C TYR A 174 -2.92 14.23 -19.82
N ASP A 175 -2.22 14.41 -18.70
CA ASP A 175 -2.65 15.22 -17.55
C ASP A 175 -3.10 16.64 -17.96
N HIS A 176 -2.28 17.33 -18.76
CA HIS A 176 -2.64 18.63 -19.31
C HIS A 176 -3.89 18.56 -20.22
N GLN A 177 -4.01 17.51 -21.03
CA GLN A 177 -5.17 17.32 -21.91
C GLN A 177 -6.47 17.09 -21.13
N LEU A 178 -6.41 16.40 -19.99
CA LEU A 178 -7.56 16.22 -19.10
C LEU A 178 -8.03 17.56 -18.53
N SER A 179 -7.09 18.35 -17.99
CA SER A 179 -7.37 19.70 -17.47
C SER A 179 -8.00 20.60 -18.55
N LYS A 180 -7.44 20.58 -19.77
CA LYS A 180 -7.99 21.31 -20.91
C LYS A 180 -9.40 20.84 -21.28
N SER A 181 -9.64 19.52 -21.29
CA SER A 181 -10.94 18.95 -21.63
C SER A 181 -12.01 19.37 -20.63
N TYR A 182 -11.68 19.38 -19.34
CA TYR A 182 -12.54 19.91 -18.28
C TYR A 182 -12.87 21.39 -18.51
N ASN A 183 -11.84 22.22 -18.70
CA ASN A 183 -12.00 23.66 -18.87
C ASN A 183 -12.79 24.02 -20.14
N GLN A 184 -12.80 23.18 -21.17
CA GLN A 184 -13.52 23.40 -22.43
C GLN A 184 -14.95 22.83 -22.44
N LEU A 185 -15.31 22.05 -21.41
CA LEU A 185 -16.60 21.39 -21.32
C LEU A 185 -17.76 22.39 -21.43
N LEU A 186 -18.81 22.01 -22.17
CA LEU A 186 -20.01 22.82 -22.39
C LEU A 186 -19.72 24.25 -22.88
N GLY A 187 -18.76 24.41 -23.81
CA GLY A 187 -18.40 25.71 -24.37
C GLY A 187 -17.60 26.59 -23.40
N GLY A 188 -16.86 25.97 -22.48
CA GLY A 188 -16.04 26.68 -21.51
C GLY A 188 -16.76 27.05 -20.22
N LYS A 189 -17.85 26.36 -19.87
CA LYS A 189 -18.65 26.66 -18.67
C LYS A 189 -17.80 26.68 -17.39
N TRP A 190 -16.80 25.81 -17.31
CA TRP A 190 -15.91 25.64 -16.17
C TRP A 190 -14.46 26.02 -16.49
N ASN A 191 -14.27 26.93 -17.44
CA ASN A 191 -12.94 27.40 -17.79
C ASN A 191 -12.20 27.90 -16.54
N HIS A 192 -10.92 27.55 -16.43
CA HIS A 192 -10.02 27.79 -15.29
C HIS A 192 -10.20 26.92 -14.03
N MET A 193 -11.20 26.04 -13.95
CA MET A 193 -11.37 25.21 -12.75
C MET A 193 -10.24 24.19 -12.54
N MET A 194 -9.55 23.76 -13.60
CA MET A 194 -8.42 22.82 -13.53
C MET A 194 -7.06 23.49 -13.80
N ASP A 195 -6.91 24.78 -13.49
CA ASP A 195 -5.65 25.52 -13.70
C ASP A 195 -4.63 25.35 -12.55
N GLN A 196 -5.04 24.78 -11.42
CA GLN A 196 -4.17 24.56 -10.26
C GLN A 196 -3.01 23.61 -10.63
N THR A 197 -1.79 24.10 -10.44
CA THR A 197 -0.59 23.27 -10.52
C THR A 197 -0.54 22.26 -9.38
N HIS A 198 -0.35 20.99 -9.69
CA HIS A 198 -0.44 19.88 -8.73
C HIS A 198 0.77 18.90 -8.82
N ILE A 199 1.62 19.03 -9.85
CA ILE A 199 2.84 18.21 -10.02
C ILE A 199 4.10 19.06 -9.78
N GLY A 200 4.96 18.62 -8.86
CA GLY A 200 6.27 19.25 -8.60
C GLY A 200 6.34 20.10 -7.34
N TYR A 201 5.55 19.76 -6.30
CA TYR A 201 5.65 20.38 -4.98
C TYR A 201 7.05 20.15 -4.39
N GLN A 202 7.60 21.19 -3.74
CA GLN A 202 8.90 21.14 -3.05
C GLN A 202 8.80 21.59 -1.58
N TYR A 203 7.68 22.19 -1.20
CA TYR A 203 7.33 22.65 0.13
C TYR A 203 5.80 22.78 0.20
N TRP A 204 5.26 23.39 1.26
CA TRP A 204 3.82 23.43 1.50
C TRP A 204 2.96 24.11 0.40
N GLN A 205 3.54 24.97 -0.44
CA GLN A 205 2.81 25.73 -1.46
C GLN A 205 3.00 25.17 -2.86
N GLN A 206 2.02 25.43 -3.73
CA GLN A 206 2.05 24.99 -5.12
C GLN A 206 3.24 25.54 -5.91
N PRO A 207 3.78 24.76 -6.87
CA PRO A 207 4.79 25.26 -7.78
C PRO A 207 4.17 26.25 -8.76
N MET A 208 4.91 27.27 -9.20
CA MET A 208 4.39 28.24 -10.18
C MET A 208 4.28 27.67 -11.60
N ARG A 209 4.71 26.41 -11.80
CA ARG A 209 4.63 25.65 -13.04
C ARG A 209 4.74 24.16 -12.73
N GLN A 210 3.92 23.34 -13.38
CA GLN A 210 4.03 21.88 -13.27
C GLN A 210 5.43 21.40 -13.69
N ALA A 211 6.04 20.52 -12.90
CA ALA A 211 7.34 19.95 -13.20
C ALA A 211 7.36 18.45 -12.87
N LEU A 212 7.74 17.63 -13.84
CA LEU A 212 7.92 16.20 -13.64
C LEU A 212 8.99 15.90 -12.57
N PRO A 213 8.87 14.79 -11.83
CA PRO A 213 9.99 14.24 -11.10
C PRO A 213 11.20 14.00 -12.02
N PRO A 214 12.44 14.00 -11.48
CA PRO A 214 13.63 13.71 -12.28
C PRO A 214 13.52 12.34 -12.98
N LEU A 215 13.82 12.33 -14.28
CA LEU A 215 13.90 11.14 -15.12
C LEU A 215 15.35 10.89 -15.53
N GLN A 216 15.72 9.62 -15.56
CA GLN A 216 17.01 9.14 -16.01
C GLN A 216 16.91 8.44 -17.37
N TYR A 217 18.04 8.40 -18.07
CA TYR A 217 18.21 7.74 -19.36
C TYR A 217 19.49 6.92 -19.34
N VAL A 218 19.51 5.81 -20.06
CA VAL A 218 20.68 4.97 -20.27
C VAL A 218 21.20 5.10 -21.70
N GLN A 219 22.51 4.95 -21.88
CA GLN A 219 23.14 4.88 -23.20
C GLN A 219 22.77 3.55 -23.88
N MET A 220 22.13 3.62 -25.03
CA MET A 220 21.65 2.43 -25.77
C MET A 220 22.53 2.06 -26.96
N ALA A 221 23.48 2.91 -27.35
CA ALA A 221 24.40 2.63 -28.46
C ALA A 221 25.60 1.76 -28.03
N GLU A 222 25.86 1.67 -26.73
CA GLU A 222 26.99 0.94 -26.16
C GLU A 222 26.50 -0.34 -25.51
N ARG A 223 27.19 -1.46 -25.77
CA ARG A 223 26.89 -2.73 -25.10
C ARG A 223 27.34 -2.61 -23.65
N ALA A 224 26.48 -2.96 -22.69
CA ALA A 224 26.84 -2.96 -21.28
C ALA A 224 27.99 -3.93 -20.99
N LEU A 225 28.78 -3.61 -19.96
CA LEU A 225 29.88 -4.47 -19.48
C LEU A 225 29.41 -5.84 -19.01
N THR A 226 28.14 -5.93 -18.61
CA THR A 226 27.47 -7.14 -18.13
C THR A 226 26.91 -8.02 -19.27
N GLY A 227 27.06 -7.60 -20.52
CA GLY A 227 26.45 -8.25 -21.68
C GLY A 227 25.09 -7.66 -22.02
N ASP A 228 24.17 -8.51 -22.48
CA ASP A 228 22.85 -8.06 -23.00
C ASP A 228 21.66 -8.50 -22.12
N LEU A 229 21.90 -9.40 -21.17
CA LEU A 229 20.92 -9.94 -20.22
C LEU A 229 21.22 -9.40 -18.82
N GLY A 230 20.18 -8.95 -18.12
CA GLY A 230 20.24 -8.69 -16.68
C GLY A 230 19.06 -9.32 -15.95
N ILE A 231 19.28 -9.66 -14.69
CA ILE A 231 18.34 -10.31 -13.78
C ILE A 231 18.19 -9.44 -12.52
N ALA A 232 16.96 -9.19 -12.10
CA ALA A 232 16.64 -8.59 -10.80
C ALA A 232 15.59 -9.44 -10.09
N VAL A 233 15.46 -9.26 -8.78
CA VAL A 233 14.56 -10.05 -7.94
C VAL A 233 13.73 -9.17 -7.02
N GLU A 234 12.59 -9.69 -6.57
CA GLU A 234 11.79 -9.07 -5.51
C GLU A 234 12.62 -8.78 -4.25
N GLY A 235 12.34 -7.64 -3.62
CA GLY A 235 12.94 -7.26 -2.35
C GLY A 235 14.42 -6.83 -2.42
N SER A 236 15.00 -6.67 -3.62
CA SER A 236 16.37 -6.19 -3.78
C SER A 236 16.53 -5.27 -5.00
N ASN A 237 17.37 -4.23 -4.85
CA ASN A 237 17.80 -3.40 -5.99
C ASN A 237 18.96 -4.01 -6.78
N ALA A 238 19.58 -5.08 -6.26
CA ALA A 238 20.70 -5.78 -6.86
C ALA A 238 20.37 -6.39 -8.23
N THR A 239 21.38 -6.47 -9.09
CA THR A 239 21.27 -7.09 -10.42
C THR A 239 22.44 -8.01 -10.72
N VAL A 240 22.18 -9.06 -11.51
CA VAL A 240 23.22 -9.96 -12.02
C VAL A 240 22.97 -10.31 -13.49
N PRO A 241 24.00 -10.59 -14.30
CA PRO A 241 25.42 -10.41 -14.01
C PRO A 241 25.77 -8.93 -13.80
N GLY A 242 26.78 -8.67 -12.98
CA GLY A 242 27.22 -7.31 -12.69
C GLY A 242 27.84 -7.18 -11.31
N ASP A 243 28.25 -5.96 -11.00
CA ASP A 243 28.66 -5.55 -9.67
C ASP A 243 27.93 -4.26 -9.29
N ASP A 244 27.27 -4.27 -8.14
CA ASP A 244 26.57 -3.13 -7.58
C ASP A 244 26.65 -3.13 -6.05
N ARG A 245 26.24 -2.02 -5.43
CA ARG A 245 26.34 -1.83 -3.97
C ARG A 245 25.36 -2.68 -3.14
N PHE A 246 24.47 -3.43 -3.78
CA PHE A 246 23.36 -4.14 -3.13
C PHE A 246 23.62 -5.64 -3.00
N HIS A 247 24.75 -6.14 -3.47
CA HIS A 247 25.22 -7.51 -3.24
C HIS A 247 26.73 -7.57 -2.98
N SER A 248 27.24 -8.74 -2.61
CA SER A 248 28.69 -8.92 -2.40
C SER A 248 29.48 -8.72 -3.70
N LEU A 249 30.70 -8.17 -3.59
CA LEU A 249 31.58 -7.85 -4.73
C LEU A 249 31.64 -8.99 -5.76
N SER A 250 31.28 -8.68 -7.01
CA SER A 250 31.27 -9.60 -8.16
C SER A 250 30.40 -10.86 -7.97
N SER A 251 29.40 -10.82 -7.08
CA SER A 251 28.45 -11.92 -6.91
C SER A 251 27.60 -12.08 -8.16
N MET A 252 27.52 -13.31 -8.69
CA MET A 252 26.57 -13.68 -9.76
C MET A 252 25.29 -14.29 -9.21
N THR A 253 25.03 -14.12 -7.91
CA THR A 253 23.91 -14.74 -7.20
C THR A 253 23.06 -13.68 -6.52
N LEU A 254 21.76 -13.72 -6.80
CA LEU A 254 20.72 -13.00 -6.07
C LEU A 254 19.93 -13.96 -5.18
N TYR A 255 19.35 -13.45 -4.11
CA TYR A 255 18.53 -14.22 -3.19
C TYR A 255 17.11 -13.68 -3.21
N LEU A 256 16.14 -14.59 -3.26
CA LEU A 256 14.74 -14.30 -3.09
C LEU A 256 14.30 -14.60 -1.67
N ALA A 257 13.35 -13.81 -1.18
CA ALA A 257 12.60 -14.12 0.02
C ALA A 257 12.00 -15.54 -0.06
N THR A 258 11.99 -16.21 1.09
CA THR A 258 11.54 -17.58 1.22
C THR A 258 10.08 -17.68 0.77
N LEU A 259 9.79 -18.75 0.03
CA LEU A 259 8.41 -19.16 -0.24
C LEU A 259 7.91 -20.03 0.90
N ASP A 260 6.68 -19.84 1.31
CA ASP A 260 5.97 -20.67 2.28
C ASP A 260 4.48 -20.83 1.87
N PRO A 261 3.73 -21.77 2.47
CA PRO A 261 2.32 -22.00 2.12
C PRO A 261 1.36 -20.83 2.34
N TYR A 262 1.76 -19.80 3.09
CA TYR A 262 0.93 -18.67 3.50
C TYR A 262 1.33 -17.37 2.79
N GLY A 263 2.55 -17.30 2.28
CA GLY A 263 3.11 -16.14 1.58
C GLY A 263 2.73 -16.05 0.09
N PRO A 264 2.99 -14.90 -0.54
CA PRO A 264 2.76 -14.70 -1.96
C PRO A 264 3.79 -15.45 -2.81
N ALA A 265 3.48 -15.61 -4.10
CA ALA A 265 4.49 -15.95 -5.10
C ALA A 265 5.55 -14.84 -5.19
N ARG A 266 6.79 -15.20 -5.54
CA ARG A 266 7.88 -14.24 -5.76
C ARG A 266 8.05 -13.90 -7.21
N TRP A 267 8.73 -12.80 -7.53
CA TRP A 267 9.07 -12.49 -8.91
C TRP A 267 10.58 -12.33 -9.19
N ILE A 268 10.94 -12.69 -10.42
CA ILE A 268 12.24 -12.45 -11.04
C ILE A 268 11.99 -11.63 -12.30
N ASP A 269 12.66 -10.49 -12.44
CA ASP A 269 12.67 -9.75 -13.70
C ASP A 269 13.86 -10.20 -14.54
N VAL A 270 13.59 -10.55 -15.80
CA VAL A 270 14.59 -10.77 -16.84
C VAL A 270 14.52 -9.59 -17.81
N PHE A 271 15.60 -8.85 -17.94
CA PHE A 271 15.62 -7.57 -18.65
C PHE A 271 16.80 -7.42 -19.60
N HIS A 272 16.65 -6.51 -20.56
CA HIS A 272 17.69 -6.19 -21.52
C HIS A 272 18.59 -5.05 -21.03
N SER A 273 19.90 -5.17 -21.22
CA SER A 273 20.88 -4.14 -20.84
C SER A 273 21.94 -3.83 -21.91
N GLY A 274 21.94 -4.53 -23.05
CA GLY A 274 23.00 -4.42 -24.06
C GLY A 274 22.55 -3.84 -25.39
N THR A 275 23.05 -4.42 -26.48
CA THR A 275 22.74 -4.01 -27.86
C THR A 275 22.31 -5.16 -28.75
N GLN A 276 22.48 -6.41 -28.30
CA GLN A 276 22.14 -7.60 -29.07
C GLN A 276 20.86 -8.25 -28.56
N LYS A 277 20.04 -8.74 -29.49
CA LYS A 277 18.85 -9.54 -29.18
C LYS A 277 19.25 -10.80 -28.39
N VAL A 278 18.58 -11.07 -27.28
CA VAL A 278 18.85 -12.22 -26.40
C VAL A 278 17.68 -13.18 -26.41
N THR A 279 17.94 -14.48 -26.53
CA THR A 279 17.01 -15.52 -26.09
C THR A 279 17.46 -16.03 -24.73
N TRP A 280 16.53 -16.11 -23.78
CA TRP A 280 16.83 -16.57 -22.43
C TRP A 280 15.99 -17.78 -22.05
N ASN A 281 16.48 -18.51 -21.05
CA ASN A 281 15.83 -19.71 -20.52
C ASN A 281 16.09 -19.85 -19.01
N VAL A 282 15.04 -20.22 -18.27
CA VAL A 282 15.03 -20.40 -16.82
C VAL A 282 14.87 -21.87 -16.50
N GLN A 283 15.78 -22.39 -15.68
CA GLN A 283 15.78 -23.78 -15.23
C GLN A 283 15.93 -23.85 -13.73
N SER A 284 15.14 -24.74 -13.11
CA SER A 284 15.35 -25.15 -11.73
C SER A 284 15.78 -26.61 -11.69
N SER A 285 16.62 -26.95 -10.71
CA SER A 285 17.00 -28.34 -10.42
C SER A 285 15.87 -29.15 -9.76
N VAL A 286 14.76 -28.51 -9.37
CA VAL A 286 13.65 -29.16 -8.68
C VAL A 286 12.35 -29.08 -9.50
N PRO A 287 11.53 -30.15 -9.52
CA PRO A 287 10.36 -30.24 -10.40
C PRO A 287 9.10 -29.55 -9.85
N TYR A 288 9.12 -29.06 -8.61
CA TYR A 288 7.98 -28.45 -7.92
C TYR A 288 8.01 -26.92 -7.88
N LEU A 289 9.01 -26.28 -8.49
CA LEU A 289 8.95 -24.84 -8.77
C LEU A 289 8.20 -24.58 -10.07
N ASN A 290 7.19 -23.73 -9.99
CA ASN A 290 6.38 -23.26 -11.11
C ASN A 290 6.83 -21.86 -11.52
N PHE A 291 6.88 -21.62 -12.82
CA PHE A 291 7.26 -20.35 -13.42
C PHE A 291 6.16 -19.95 -14.42
N THR A 292 5.70 -18.71 -14.37
CA THR A 292 4.73 -18.21 -15.37
C THR A 292 5.30 -18.21 -16.79
N GLN A 293 6.62 -18.07 -16.91
CA GLN A 293 7.34 -18.13 -18.18
C GLN A 293 8.74 -18.70 -17.95
N LYS A 294 9.17 -19.62 -18.83
CA LYS A 294 10.49 -20.29 -18.73
C LYS A 294 11.46 -19.88 -19.82
N THR A 295 10.96 -19.42 -20.96
CA THR A 295 11.79 -18.97 -22.08
C THR A 295 11.23 -17.67 -22.63
N GLY A 296 12.08 -16.89 -23.29
CA GLY A 296 11.64 -15.67 -23.92
C GLY A 296 12.74 -15.01 -24.72
N THR A 297 12.44 -13.81 -25.21
CA THR A 297 13.35 -13.03 -26.02
C THR A 297 13.34 -11.59 -25.58
N LEU A 298 14.54 -11.04 -25.39
CA LEU A 298 14.76 -9.63 -25.12
C LEU A 298 15.29 -8.93 -26.37
N SER A 299 14.88 -7.68 -26.56
CA SER A 299 15.28 -6.84 -27.67
C SER A 299 15.80 -5.49 -27.17
N PRO A 300 16.72 -4.86 -27.92
CA PRO A 300 17.34 -3.59 -27.55
C PRO A 300 16.41 -2.38 -27.66
N ASN A 301 15.12 -2.55 -27.93
CA ASN A 301 14.18 -1.42 -28.03
C ASN A 301 13.54 -1.03 -26.67
N GLY A 302 13.87 -1.74 -25.59
CA GLY A 302 13.38 -1.42 -24.24
C GLY A 302 11.93 -1.83 -23.95
N THR A 303 11.31 -2.70 -24.76
CA THR A 303 9.89 -3.08 -24.62
C THR A 303 9.65 -4.53 -24.19
N THR A 304 10.70 -5.31 -23.98
CA THR A 304 10.61 -6.78 -23.84
C THR A 304 11.00 -7.32 -22.47
N ASP A 305 11.30 -6.46 -21.50
CA ASP A 305 11.56 -6.89 -20.12
C ASP A 305 10.39 -7.77 -19.64
N THR A 306 10.70 -8.87 -18.96
CA THR A 306 9.73 -9.88 -18.58
C THR A 306 9.79 -10.13 -17.08
N ARG A 307 8.66 -9.99 -16.38
CA ARG A 307 8.49 -10.43 -15.00
C ARG A 307 8.01 -11.88 -14.96
N ILE A 308 8.77 -12.73 -14.28
CA ILE A 308 8.48 -14.15 -14.10
C ILE A 308 8.06 -14.37 -12.65
N TRP A 309 6.83 -14.86 -12.45
CA TRP A 309 6.38 -15.25 -11.11
C TRP A 309 6.80 -16.68 -10.82
N VAL A 310 7.30 -16.90 -9.60
CA VAL A 310 7.84 -18.14 -9.06
C VAL A 310 6.97 -18.58 -7.88
N SER A 311 6.43 -19.79 -7.96
CA SER A 311 5.63 -20.42 -6.90
C SER A 311 6.03 -21.88 -6.69
N VAL A 312 5.59 -22.47 -5.59
CA VAL A 312 5.87 -23.88 -5.24
C VAL A 312 4.59 -24.69 -5.31
N ASP A 313 4.66 -25.88 -5.90
CA ASP A 313 3.65 -26.92 -5.73
C ASP A 313 3.87 -27.64 -4.39
N TRP A 314 3.23 -27.12 -3.34
CA TRP A 314 3.39 -27.62 -1.97
C TRP A 314 3.00 -29.09 -1.79
N SER A 315 2.16 -29.64 -2.67
CA SER A 315 1.79 -31.07 -2.63
C SER A 315 2.97 -32.01 -2.93
N LYS A 316 4.01 -31.50 -3.60
CA LYS A 316 5.23 -32.24 -3.98
C LYS A 316 6.41 -32.00 -3.04
N VAL A 317 6.25 -31.13 -2.05
CA VAL A 317 7.28 -30.82 -1.05
C VAL A 317 6.91 -31.52 0.25
N LYS A 318 7.84 -32.25 0.86
CA LYS A 318 7.59 -32.93 2.14
C LYS A 318 7.13 -31.91 3.20
N PRO A 319 6.07 -32.17 3.99
CA PRO A 319 5.68 -31.30 5.10
C PRO A 319 6.83 -31.03 6.07
N GLY A 320 6.97 -29.77 6.48
CA GLY A 320 8.06 -29.29 7.34
C GLY A 320 9.43 -29.21 6.68
N ALA A 321 9.55 -29.49 5.37
CA ALA A 321 10.82 -29.35 4.68
C ALA A 321 11.22 -27.89 4.53
N ILE A 322 12.44 -27.58 4.95
CA ILE A 322 13.11 -26.30 4.73
C ILE A 322 14.32 -26.60 3.87
N ASN A 323 14.35 -26.07 2.66
CA ASN A 323 15.43 -26.32 1.71
C ASN A 323 15.66 -25.09 0.85
N THR A 324 16.77 -25.11 0.14
CA THR A 324 17.16 -24.06 -0.80
C THR A 324 17.44 -24.70 -2.15
N THR A 325 17.09 -24.00 -3.22
CA THR A 325 17.42 -24.42 -4.59
C THR A 325 17.92 -23.23 -5.40
N THR A 326 18.56 -23.55 -6.53
CA THR A 326 19.08 -22.56 -7.47
C THR A 326 18.27 -22.59 -8.75
N ILE A 327 17.91 -21.41 -9.21
CA ILE A 327 17.32 -21.13 -10.50
C ILE A 327 18.45 -20.59 -11.39
N ASN A 328 18.78 -21.34 -12.44
CA ASN A 328 19.76 -20.94 -13.44
C ASN A 328 19.06 -20.22 -14.56
N ILE A 329 19.62 -19.08 -14.99
CA ILE A 329 19.06 -18.27 -16.07
C ILE A 329 20.14 -18.11 -17.13
N THR A 330 19.92 -18.73 -18.29
CA THR A 330 20.90 -18.79 -19.38
C THR A 330 20.55 -17.83 -20.51
N SER A 331 21.56 -17.21 -21.09
CA SER A 331 21.48 -16.34 -22.26
C SER A 331 21.98 -17.03 -23.54
N SER A 332 21.47 -16.62 -24.70
CA SER A 332 22.04 -16.93 -26.02
C SER A 332 23.27 -16.08 -26.37
N THR A 333 23.52 -15.01 -25.63
CA THR A 333 24.71 -14.15 -25.72
C THR A 333 25.64 -14.41 -24.51
N ASP A 334 26.88 -13.91 -24.59
CA ASP A 334 27.77 -13.93 -23.42
C ASP A 334 27.32 -12.94 -22.32
N TYR A 335 27.95 -13.02 -21.15
CA TYR A 335 27.69 -12.16 -19.98
C TYR A 335 28.74 -11.05 -19.88
N GLY A 336 29.18 -10.51 -21.03
CA GLY A 336 30.34 -9.64 -21.09
C GLY A 336 31.66 -10.40 -20.89
N THR A 337 32.75 -9.66 -20.66
CA THR A 337 34.11 -10.23 -20.59
C THR A 337 34.53 -10.65 -19.18
N GLN A 338 33.85 -10.16 -18.15
CA GLN A 338 34.25 -10.33 -16.75
C GLN A 338 33.29 -11.20 -15.92
N TYR A 339 32.11 -11.52 -16.44
CA TYR A 339 31.05 -12.16 -15.67
C TYR A 339 30.65 -13.52 -16.23
N SER A 340 29.79 -14.22 -15.48
CA SER A 340 29.36 -15.58 -15.78
C SER A 340 27.86 -15.73 -15.59
N VAL A 341 27.35 -16.96 -15.77
CA VAL A 341 25.91 -17.26 -15.74
C VAL A 341 25.29 -16.79 -14.42
N PRO A 342 24.25 -15.93 -14.45
CA PRO A 342 23.54 -15.48 -13.26
C PRO A 342 22.75 -16.61 -12.61
N LYS A 343 22.63 -16.54 -11.28
CA LYS A 343 21.89 -17.49 -10.45
C LYS A 343 20.94 -16.74 -9.54
N VAL A 344 19.75 -17.30 -9.35
CA VAL A 344 18.84 -16.88 -8.28
C VAL A 344 18.70 -18.03 -7.30
N VAL A 345 18.97 -17.76 -6.03
CA VAL A 345 18.80 -18.71 -4.94
C VAL A 345 17.47 -18.41 -4.28
N ILE A 346 16.66 -19.43 -4.10
CA ILE A 346 15.38 -19.33 -3.41
C ILE A 346 15.26 -20.43 -2.36
N SER A 347 14.88 -20.01 -1.16
CA SER A 347 14.52 -20.92 -0.08
C SER A 347 13.02 -21.18 -0.11
N TYR A 348 12.61 -22.38 0.29
CA TYR A 348 11.21 -22.71 0.47
C TYR A 348 11.04 -23.48 1.78
N ASN A 349 9.97 -23.15 2.49
CA ASN A 349 9.66 -23.67 3.81
C ASN A 349 8.22 -24.19 3.83
N ASN A 350 8.05 -25.52 3.81
CA ASN A 350 6.73 -26.16 3.90
C ASN A 350 6.29 -26.43 5.34
N THR A 351 6.66 -25.57 6.29
CA THR A 351 6.06 -25.59 7.64
C THR A 351 4.63 -25.09 7.56
N ALA A 352 3.74 -25.79 8.25
CA ALA A 352 2.34 -25.40 8.36
C ALA A 352 1.97 -25.26 9.84
N ALA A 353 1.10 -24.30 10.14
CA ALA A 353 0.41 -24.25 11.41
C ALA A 353 -0.41 -25.54 11.61
N PRO A 354 -0.66 -25.97 12.86
CA PRO A 354 -1.53 -27.11 13.15
C PRO A 354 -2.88 -26.99 12.44
N SER A 355 -3.42 -28.09 11.93
CA SER A 355 -4.69 -28.10 11.18
C SER A 355 -5.90 -27.59 11.97
N ASN A 356 -5.80 -27.56 13.30
CA ASN A 356 -6.82 -27.06 14.22
C ASN A 356 -6.60 -25.60 14.63
N PHE A 357 -5.54 -24.95 14.15
CA PHE A 357 -5.31 -23.53 14.39
C PHE A 357 -6.24 -22.70 13.48
N THR A 358 -6.80 -21.62 14.04
CA THR A 358 -7.58 -20.62 13.31
C THR A 358 -7.09 -19.26 13.75
N GLY A 359 -6.71 -18.41 12.80
CA GLY A 359 -6.08 -17.12 13.07
C GLY A 359 -5.12 -16.74 11.96
N PHE A 360 -4.30 -15.73 12.21
CA PHE A 360 -3.30 -15.25 11.25
C PHE A 360 -2.03 -16.09 11.33
N VAL A 361 -1.38 -16.32 10.20
CA VAL A 361 -0.17 -17.14 10.16
C VAL A 361 0.98 -16.32 9.62
N GLU A 362 2.12 -16.40 10.28
CA GLU A 362 3.36 -15.74 9.87
C GLU A 362 3.77 -16.15 8.46
N SER A 363 4.08 -15.14 7.65
CA SER A 363 4.87 -15.26 6.42
C SER A 363 5.78 -14.03 6.32
N ASP A 364 6.92 -14.15 5.64
CA ASP A 364 7.91 -13.07 5.55
C ASP A 364 8.34 -12.51 6.92
N ARG A 365 8.39 -13.37 7.94
CA ARG A 365 8.67 -13.01 9.34
C ARG A 365 7.76 -11.88 9.85
N THR A 366 6.55 -11.82 9.35
CA THR A 366 5.60 -10.77 9.65
C THR A 366 4.20 -11.37 9.79
N VAL A 367 3.38 -10.79 10.64
CA VAL A 367 1.93 -11.00 10.66
C VAL A 367 1.26 -9.65 10.47
N SER A 368 0.42 -9.52 9.43
CA SER A 368 -0.26 -8.27 9.10
C SER A 368 -1.77 -8.48 9.15
N ILE A 369 -2.48 -7.70 9.97
CA ILE A 369 -3.87 -7.94 10.34
C ILE A 369 -4.67 -6.65 10.20
N GLU A 370 -5.67 -6.63 9.31
CA GLU A 370 -6.66 -5.54 9.26
C GLU A 370 -7.50 -5.58 10.56
N ALA A 371 -7.79 -4.41 11.14
CA ALA A 371 -8.35 -4.31 12.49
C ALA A 371 -9.72 -5.01 12.66
N GLU A 372 -10.55 -5.05 11.62
CA GLU A 372 -11.86 -5.70 11.68
C GLU A 372 -11.78 -7.23 11.77
N HIS A 373 -10.63 -7.83 11.45
CA HIS A 373 -10.46 -9.28 11.46
C HIS A 373 -10.00 -9.83 12.83
N TYR A 374 -10.53 -9.29 13.92
CA TYR A 374 -10.30 -9.87 15.25
C TYR A 374 -10.89 -11.29 15.35
N SER A 375 -10.24 -12.15 16.11
CA SER A 375 -10.69 -13.53 16.35
C SER A 375 -11.86 -13.58 17.34
N SER A 376 -11.85 -12.69 18.33
CA SER A 376 -12.96 -12.52 19.28
C SER A 376 -12.87 -11.17 20.00
N ILE A 377 -13.91 -10.81 20.74
CA ILE A 377 -13.92 -9.69 21.66
C ILE A 377 -14.11 -10.23 23.08
N SER A 378 -13.19 -9.90 23.98
CA SER A 378 -13.37 -10.16 25.41
C SER A 378 -14.14 -9.02 26.08
N ASN A 379 -15.04 -9.37 26.99
CA ASN A 379 -15.86 -8.40 27.70
C ASN A 379 -15.06 -7.66 28.79
N GLY A 380 -15.27 -6.35 28.88
CA GLY A 380 -14.82 -5.55 30.02
C GLY A 380 -15.86 -5.49 31.14
N GLY A 381 -15.48 -4.91 32.28
CA GLY A 381 -16.40 -4.61 33.38
C GLY A 381 -17.50 -3.59 33.04
N ASN A 382 -17.35 -2.84 31.94
CA ASN A 382 -18.39 -1.94 31.44
C ASN A 382 -19.07 -2.53 30.20
N SER A 383 -20.33 -2.96 30.35
CA SER A 383 -21.13 -3.54 29.27
C SER A 383 -21.83 -2.50 28.37
N SER A 384 -21.72 -1.20 28.70
CA SER A 384 -22.29 -0.13 27.89
C SER A 384 -21.39 0.32 26.74
N VAL A 385 -20.22 -0.30 26.57
CA VAL A 385 -19.25 0.03 25.52
C VAL A 385 -18.95 -1.20 24.67
N SER A 386 -18.98 -1.04 23.35
CA SER A 386 -18.68 -2.08 22.37
C SER A 386 -17.76 -1.55 21.27
N TYR A 387 -17.06 -2.46 20.60
CA TYR A 387 -16.36 -2.13 19.37
C TYR A 387 -17.32 -2.13 18.19
N GLU A 388 -17.13 -1.16 17.30
CA GLU A 388 -17.82 -1.07 16.03
C GLU A 388 -16.81 -0.94 14.89
N VAL A 389 -17.15 -1.50 13.74
CA VAL A 389 -16.40 -1.35 12.49
C VAL A 389 -16.95 -0.15 11.72
N ILE A 390 -16.06 0.69 11.19
CA ILE A 390 -16.38 1.79 10.28
C ILE A 390 -15.77 1.46 8.91
N PRO A 391 -16.58 1.00 7.93
CA PRO A 391 -16.11 0.62 6.61
C PRO A 391 -15.35 1.76 5.91
N GLY A 392 -14.20 1.45 5.29
CA GLY A 392 -13.42 2.42 4.52
C GLY A 392 -12.70 3.49 5.34
N LEU A 393 -12.82 3.52 6.68
CA LEU A 393 -12.07 4.44 7.54
C LEU A 393 -10.63 3.98 7.78
N SER A 394 -9.88 3.76 6.69
CA SER A 394 -8.44 3.49 6.73
C SER A 394 -7.77 3.73 5.38
N ARG A 395 -6.48 3.39 5.30
CA ARG A 395 -5.75 3.28 4.02
C ARG A 395 -6.11 2.02 3.22
N THR A 396 -6.75 1.04 3.85
CA THR A 396 -6.93 -0.32 3.36
C THR A 396 -8.40 -0.74 3.42
N LEU A 397 -8.86 -1.28 4.55
CA LEU A 397 -10.17 -1.93 4.67
C LEU A 397 -11.18 -1.11 5.51
N SER A 398 -10.88 -0.92 6.79
CA SER A 398 -11.79 -0.25 7.74
C SER A 398 -11.04 0.30 8.96
N GLY A 399 -11.75 1.04 9.80
CA GLY A 399 -11.32 1.38 11.15
C GLY A 399 -12.22 0.73 12.20
N VAL A 400 -11.67 0.35 13.34
CA VAL A 400 -12.41 -0.20 14.49
C VAL A 400 -12.27 0.77 15.66
N THR A 401 -13.36 1.07 16.35
CA THR A 401 -13.38 2.05 17.47
C THR A 401 -14.49 1.75 18.48
N LEU A 402 -14.39 2.30 19.69
CA LEU A 402 -15.43 2.16 20.73
C LEU A 402 -16.67 3.04 20.49
N PHE A 403 -17.83 2.46 20.77
CA PHE A 403 -19.13 3.14 20.89
C PHE A 403 -19.78 2.87 22.26
N PRO A 404 -20.58 3.82 22.80
CA PRO A 404 -20.82 5.16 22.25
C PRO A 404 -19.57 6.04 22.34
N VAL A 405 -19.38 6.94 21.38
CA VAL A 405 -18.19 7.81 21.28
C VAL A 405 -18.08 8.86 22.41
N THR A 406 -19.09 8.91 23.29
CA THR A 406 -19.20 9.75 24.49
C THR A 406 -18.94 9.00 25.78
N ALA A 407 -18.62 7.70 25.73
CA ALA A 407 -18.31 6.91 26.93
C ALA A 407 -17.14 7.53 27.73
N ASP A 408 -17.08 7.24 29.03
CA ASP A 408 -15.98 7.67 29.89
C ASP A 408 -14.66 6.95 29.60
N SER A 409 -13.54 7.50 30.08
CA SER A 409 -12.24 6.84 30.00
C SER A 409 -12.29 5.47 30.66
N LEU A 410 -11.64 4.50 30.03
CA LEU A 410 -11.64 3.11 30.45
C LEU A 410 -10.25 2.68 30.97
N THR A 411 -10.23 1.48 31.53
CA THR A 411 -9.03 0.75 31.95
C THR A 411 -9.08 -0.64 31.31
N PRO A 412 -7.99 -1.41 31.26
CA PRO A 412 -8.04 -2.79 30.77
C PRO A 412 -9.03 -3.69 31.53
N ALA A 413 -9.40 -3.33 32.77
CA ALA A 413 -10.42 -4.05 33.54
C ALA A 413 -11.86 -3.68 33.14
N THR A 414 -12.09 -2.48 32.59
CA THR A 414 -13.42 -1.97 32.26
C THR A 414 -13.70 -1.95 30.77
N ALA A 415 -12.68 -1.85 29.92
CA ALA A 415 -12.80 -1.87 28.46
C ALA A 415 -12.95 -3.29 27.91
N PRO A 416 -13.74 -3.50 26.84
CA PRO A 416 -13.61 -4.71 26.03
C PRO A 416 -12.25 -4.75 25.32
N ALA A 417 -11.81 -5.94 24.92
CA ALA A 417 -10.55 -6.11 24.17
C ALA A 417 -10.78 -6.83 22.84
N LEU A 418 -10.22 -6.30 21.76
CA LEU A 418 -10.03 -7.03 20.51
C LEU A 418 -8.96 -8.09 20.73
N GLU A 419 -9.27 -9.36 20.44
CA GLU A 419 -8.32 -10.47 20.51
C GLU A 419 -7.98 -10.98 19.11
N TYR A 420 -6.69 -11.10 18.80
CA TYR A 420 -6.18 -11.64 17.54
C TYR A 420 -5.32 -12.86 17.84
N ASP A 421 -5.73 -14.01 17.33
CA ASP A 421 -4.94 -15.23 17.40
C ASP A 421 -4.00 -15.28 16.19
N PHE A 422 -2.71 -15.51 16.45
CA PHE A 422 -1.70 -15.62 15.40
C PHE A 422 -0.71 -16.76 15.66
N TYR A 423 -0.13 -17.31 14.59
CA TYR A 423 0.82 -18.41 14.65
C TYR A 423 2.14 -18.01 14.02
N THR A 424 3.24 -18.30 14.71
CA THR A 424 4.60 -17.92 14.32
C THR A 424 5.48 -19.15 14.10
N PHE A 425 6.45 -19.02 13.19
CA PHE A 425 7.48 -20.00 12.86
C PHE A 425 8.90 -19.49 13.16
N SER A 426 9.10 -18.17 13.20
CA SER A 426 10.42 -17.58 13.38
C SER A 426 11.04 -17.90 14.73
N ASN A 427 12.31 -18.29 14.73
CA ASN A 427 13.11 -18.49 15.93
C ASN A 427 14.11 -17.34 16.10
N LEU A 428 13.94 -16.53 17.14
CA LEU A 428 14.70 -15.30 17.38
C LEU A 428 15.77 -15.44 18.48
N SER A 429 16.08 -16.66 18.91
CA SER A 429 16.98 -16.93 20.04
C SER A 429 18.44 -16.55 19.80
N SER A 430 18.90 -16.53 18.55
CA SER A 430 20.30 -16.22 18.18
C SER A 430 20.61 -14.73 18.14
N GLY A 431 19.59 -13.86 18.06
CA GLY A 431 19.77 -12.43 17.79
C GLY A 431 20.36 -12.11 16.41
N VAL A 432 20.44 -13.11 15.52
CA VAL A 432 20.98 -12.97 14.18
C VAL A 432 20.02 -13.62 13.20
N LEU A 433 19.50 -12.81 12.28
CA LEU A 433 18.68 -13.28 11.17
C LEU A 433 19.44 -13.05 9.87
N MET A 434 19.51 -14.08 9.03
CA MET A 434 19.96 -13.90 7.65
C MET A 434 18.90 -13.09 6.91
N ASP A 435 19.33 -11.99 6.31
CA ASP A 435 18.59 -11.26 5.30
C ASP A 435 18.35 -12.21 4.13
N GLN A 436 17.08 -12.44 3.83
CA GLN A 436 16.69 -13.40 2.80
C GLN A 436 16.99 -12.91 1.38
N ASN A 437 17.27 -11.60 1.21
CA ASN A 437 17.44 -10.95 -0.09
C ASN A 437 18.88 -10.48 -0.35
N MET A 438 19.66 -10.20 0.71
CA MET A 438 21.04 -9.70 0.57
C MET A 438 22.14 -10.70 0.93
N GLY A 439 21.81 -11.85 1.54
CA GLY A 439 22.81 -12.78 2.06
C GLY A 439 23.69 -12.20 3.18
N THR A 440 23.28 -11.07 3.75
CA THR A 440 23.89 -10.41 4.90
C THR A 440 23.12 -10.77 6.18
N SER A 441 23.69 -10.53 7.35
CA SER A 441 23.00 -10.80 8.62
C SER A 441 22.57 -9.50 9.29
N SER A 442 21.30 -9.39 9.67
CA SER A 442 20.80 -8.33 10.54
C SER A 442 20.84 -8.80 11.99
N ARG A 443 21.31 -7.91 12.88
CA ARG A 443 21.32 -8.14 14.33
C ARG A 443 20.03 -7.59 14.92
N TYR A 444 19.39 -8.41 15.74
CA TYR A 444 18.20 -8.03 16.51
C TYR A 444 18.41 -8.37 17.97
N THR A 445 17.62 -7.76 18.85
CA THR A 445 17.56 -8.19 20.25
C THR A 445 16.99 -9.61 20.27
N PRO A 446 17.71 -10.62 20.82
CA PRO A 446 17.19 -11.97 20.89
C PRO A 446 15.83 -12.06 21.58
N ASN A 447 14.99 -13.00 21.15
CA ASN A 447 13.67 -13.27 21.76
C ASN A 447 12.81 -12.02 21.93
N THR A 448 12.82 -11.13 20.93
CA THR A 448 12.07 -9.88 20.96
C THR A 448 11.26 -9.74 19.67
N VAL A 449 9.99 -9.33 19.79
CA VAL A 449 9.13 -8.96 18.65
C VAL A 449 8.56 -7.56 18.84
N ASN A 450 8.30 -6.89 17.72
CA ASN A 450 7.66 -5.58 17.70
C ASN A 450 6.20 -5.72 17.23
N VAL A 451 5.29 -5.06 17.95
CA VAL A 451 3.89 -4.93 17.55
C VAL A 451 3.62 -3.47 17.27
N THR A 452 3.33 -3.15 16.02
CA THR A 452 3.00 -1.80 15.54
C THR A 452 1.51 -1.69 15.28
N LEU A 453 0.86 -0.76 15.96
CA LEU A 453 -0.52 -0.38 15.67
C LEU A 453 -0.53 0.80 14.71
N LEU A 454 -1.36 0.70 13.67
CA LEU A 454 -1.67 1.79 12.75
C LEU A 454 -3.01 2.39 13.20
N LEU A 455 -2.93 3.60 13.75
CA LEU A 455 -4.04 4.29 14.38
C LEU A 455 -4.49 5.48 13.52
N GLY A 456 -5.79 5.77 13.48
CA GLY A 456 -6.33 6.90 12.75
C GLY A 456 -5.85 8.25 13.30
N THR A 457 -5.87 9.29 12.47
CA THR A 457 -5.37 10.65 12.78
C THR A 457 -6.33 11.50 13.62
N SER A 458 -7.09 10.87 14.52
CA SER A 458 -7.85 11.58 15.57
C SER A 458 -6.93 12.43 16.43
N LEU A 459 -7.47 13.44 17.11
CA LEU A 459 -6.74 14.31 18.04
C LEU A 459 -7.27 14.17 19.47
N ASN A 460 -6.48 14.62 20.45
CA ASN A 460 -6.90 14.75 21.84
C ASN A 460 -7.96 15.87 21.97
N THR A 461 -9.20 15.48 21.79
CA THR A 461 -10.37 16.36 21.80
C THR A 461 -10.79 16.80 23.20
N ILE A 462 -10.35 16.10 24.25
CA ILE A 462 -10.53 16.48 25.66
C ILE A 462 -9.13 16.50 26.31
N PRO A 463 -8.58 17.66 26.70
CA PRO A 463 -7.19 17.79 27.14
C PRO A 463 -6.79 16.85 28.29
N ASP A 464 -7.68 16.62 29.25
CA ASP A 464 -7.42 15.75 30.41
C ASP A 464 -7.66 14.26 30.13
N ARG A 465 -8.13 13.92 28.92
CA ARG A 465 -8.44 12.55 28.47
C ARG A 465 -7.73 12.27 27.13
N PRO A 466 -6.38 12.15 27.14
CA PRO A 466 -5.65 11.86 25.93
C PRO A 466 -6.03 10.49 25.37
N LEU A 467 -5.98 10.38 24.03
CA LEU A 467 -6.21 9.12 23.34
C LEU A 467 -5.16 8.09 23.77
N ARG A 468 -5.63 6.99 24.33
CA ARG A 468 -4.80 5.93 24.90
C ARG A 468 -5.34 4.55 24.56
N TYR A 469 -4.44 3.60 24.45
CA TYR A 469 -4.76 2.19 24.32
C TYR A 469 -3.89 1.36 25.27
N ALA A 470 -4.26 0.11 25.49
CA ALA A 470 -3.39 -0.91 26.05
C ALA A 470 -3.27 -2.08 25.08
N VAL A 471 -2.12 -2.74 25.10
CA VAL A 471 -1.83 -3.91 24.27
C VAL A 471 -1.16 -4.97 25.13
N GLN A 472 -1.44 -6.24 24.85
CA GLN A 472 -0.89 -7.39 25.54
C GLN A 472 -0.56 -8.50 24.54
N VAL A 473 0.66 -9.05 24.61
CA VAL A 473 1.04 -10.28 23.92
C VAL A 473 1.06 -11.42 24.92
N ASP A 474 0.29 -12.47 24.64
CA ASP A 474 0.10 -13.66 25.48
C ASP A 474 -0.28 -13.27 26.92
N ASP A 475 0.35 -13.88 27.93
CA ASP A 475 0.07 -13.61 29.34
C ASP A 475 0.97 -12.51 29.95
N GLN A 476 1.67 -11.73 29.11
CA GLN A 476 2.55 -10.65 29.57
C GLN A 476 1.74 -9.49 30.17
N GLN A 477 2.36 -8.62 30.96
CA GLN A 477 1.65 -7.47 31.51
C GLN A 477 1.20 -6.50 30.39
N PRO A 478 -0.06 -6.04 30.38
CA PRO A 478 -0.53 -5.08 29.39
C PRO A 478 0.31 -3.79 29.43
N GLN A 479 0.69 -3.32 28.24
CA GLN A 479 1.41 -2.07 28.06
C GLN A 479 0.43 -0.98 27.61
N ALA A 480 0.17 0.00 28.46
CA ALA A 480 -0.60 1.18 28.08
C ALA A 480 0.27 2.19 27.31
N ARG A 481 -0.31 2.86 26.32
CA ARG A 481 0.34 3.87 25.49
C ARG A 481 -0.57 5.06 25.24
N GLN A 482 0.05 6.23 25.23
CA GLN A 482 -0.45 7.45 24.61
C GLN A 482 0.41 7.68 23.36
N TYR A 483 -0.22 8.04 22.24
CA TYR A 483 0.48 8.20 20.96
C TYR A 483 0.40 9.61 20.39
N ILE A 484 -0.40 10.49 21.02
CA ILE A 484 -0.53 11.90 20.64
C ILE A 484 -0.11 12.76 21.82
N PHE A 485 0.90 13.61 21.62
CA PHE A 485 1.41 14.52 22.62
C PHE A 485 1.16 15.96 22.17
N ASP A 486 0.18 16.61 22.81
CA ASP A 486 -0.21 17.98 22.52
C ASP A 486 0.92 18.96 22.87
N GLN A 487 0.93 20.09 22.17
CA GLN A 487 1.92 21.15 22.37
C GLN A 487 1.25 22.46 22.82
N PRO A 488 1.96 23.31 23.57
CA PRO A 488 1.42 24.60 24.02
C PRO A 488 1.03 25.52 22.85
N GLN A 489 0.20 26.52 23.15
CA GLN A 489 -0.10 27.66 22.26
C GLN A 489 -0.71 27.28 20.90
N GLY A 490 -1.38 26.13 20.80
CA GLY A 490 -2.02 25.67 19.56
C GLY A 490 -1.04 25.15 18.51
N ALA A 491 0.21 24.86 18.91
CA ALA A 491 1.13 24.12 18.05
C ALA A 491 0.59 22.70 17.79
N ASN A 492 0.89 22.19 16.60
CA ASN A 492 0.49 20.83 16.22
C ASN A 492 1.12 19.80 17.16
N PRO A 493 0.45 18.66 17.42
CA PRO A 493 1.06 17.57 18.19
C PRO A 493 2.40 17.13 17.61
N THR A 494 3.29 16.64 18.47
CA THR A 494 4.59 16.09 18.02
C THR A 494 4.35 14.96 17.01
N GLY A 495 4.94 15.07 15.80
CA GLY A 495 4.77 14.10 14.72
C GLY A 495 3.53 14.29 13.84
N TRP A 496 2.70 15.31 14.10
CA TRP A 496 1.43 15.53 13.38
C TRP A 496 1.58 15.61 11.87
N LEU A 497 2.58 16.35 11.37
CA LEU A 497 2.76 16.54 9.93
C LEU A 497 3.00 15.22 9.19
N THR A 498 3.82 14.33 9.77
CA THR A 498 4.02 12.98 9.22
C THR A 498 2.73 12.17 9.31
N ALA A 499 2.05 12.21 10.46
CA ALA A 499 0.85 11.41 10.66
C ALA A 499 -0.30 11.79 9.71
N VAL A 500 -0.50 13.08 9.43
CA VAL A 500 -1.54 13.51 8.47
C VAL A 500 -1.17 13.27 7.02
N ALA A 501 0.12 13.33 6.67
CA ALA A 501 0.59 12.97 5.34
C ALA A 501 0.44 11.47 5.09
N ASP A 502 0.74 10.65 6.09
CA ASP A 502 0.62 9.20 6.06
C ASP A 502 -0.80 8.70 6.38
N VAL A 503 -1.69 9.59 6.83
CA VAL A 503 -3.06 9.31 7.30
C VAL A 503 -3.09 8.28 8.44
N ILE A 504 -1.99 8.15 9.18
CA ILE A 504 -1.76 7.13 10.21
C ILE A 504 -0.84 7.67 11.31
N TRP A 505 -1.17 7.35 12.56
CA TRP A 505 -0.20 7.31 13.65
C TRP A 505 0.35 5.89 13.82
N TYR A 506 1.65 5.72 13.66
CA TYR A 506 2.34 4.47 13.99
C TYR A 506 2.73 4.47 15.47
N ASN A 507 2.35 3.44 16.22
CA ASN A 507 2.83 3.25 17.59
C ASN A 507 3.30 1.81 17.82
N THR A 508 4.58 1.65 18.13
CA THR A 508 5.24 0.35 18.29
C THR A 508 5.47 0.03 19.76
N THR A 509 5.17 -1.22 20.13
CA THR A 509 5.50 -1.81 21.42
C THR A 509 6.40 -3.02 21.22
N THR A 510 7.31 -3.23 22.16
CA THR A 510 8.30 -4.32 22.08
C THR A 510 8.00 -5.34 23.18
N TRP A 511 8.08 -6.62 22.82
CA TRP A 511 7.64 -7.73 23.65
C TRP A 511 8.68 -8.83 23.74
N ASN A 512 8.73 -9.49 24.89
CA ASN A 512 9.47 -10.75 24.99
C ASN A 512 8.72 -11.79 24.16
N TYR A 513 9.47 -12.53 23.35
CA TYR A 513 8.93 -13.53 22.45
C TYR A 513 9.27 -14.93 22.96
N SER A 514 8.25 -15.75 23.22
CA SER A 514 8.41 -17.11 23.76
C SER A 514 8.87 -18.14 22.72
N GLY A 515 8.99 -17.75 21.45
CA GLY A 515 9.38 -18.64 20.35
C GLY A 515 8.19 -19.08 19.49
N PRO A 516 8.44 -19.92 18.47
CA PRO A 516 7.41 -20.37 17.53
C PRO A 516 6.21 -21.03 18.21
N GLY A 517 5.00 -20.73 17.74
CA GLY A 517 3.78 -21.35 18.23
C GLY A 517 2.55 -20.47 18.02
N ALA A 518 1.47 -20.84 18.70
CA ALA A 518 0.27 -20.03 18.77
C ALA A 518 0.44 -18.94 19.83
N HIS A 519 0.02 -17.74 19.48
CA HIS A 519 0.06 -16.54 20.32
C HIS A 519 -1.28 -15.82 20.26
N LYS A 520 -1.50 -14.96 21.25
CA LYS A 520 -2.68 -14.09 21.31
C LYS A 520 -2.26 -12.66 21.54
N LEU A 521 -2.76 -11.75 20.70
CA LEU A 521 -2.63 -10.32 20.90
C LEU A 521 -3.97 -9.78 21.41
N LYS A 522 -3.96 -9.05 22.52
CA LYS A 522 -5.13 -8.31 23.02
C LYS A 522 -4.88 -6.82 22.91
N ILE A 523 -5.89 -6.08 22.45
CA ILE A 523 -5.85 -4.62 22.33
C ILE A 523 -7.10 -4.04 22.99
N TRP A 524 -6.91 -3.12 23.93
CA TRP A 524 -7.97 -2.32 24.53
C TRP A 524 -7.81 -0.88 24.08
N GLU A 525 -8.89 -0.27 23.60
CA GLU A 525 -8.99 1.18 23.55
C GLU A 525 -9.39 1.66 24.95
N LEU A 526 -8.63 2.62 25.48
CA LEU A 526 -8.86 3.15 26.83
C LEU A 526 -9.60 4.50 26.79
N GLU A 527 -9.79 5.05 25.60
CA GLU A 527 -10.46 6.33 25.37
C GLU A 527 -11.25 6.28 24.06
N PRO A 528 -12.56 6.60 24.06
CA PRO A 528 -13.31 6.72 22.82
C PRO A 528 -12.72 7.77 21.88
N GLY A 529 -12.60 7.41 20.59
CA GLY A 529 -11.96 8.23 19.57
C GLY A 529 -10.57 7.74 19.14
N VAL A 530 -10.00 6.75 19.84
CA VAL A 530 -8.99 5.89 19.26
C VAL A 530 -9.63 5.13 18.09
N VAL A 531 -8.93 5.04 16.96
CA VAL A 531 -9.40 4.29 15.80
C VAL A 531 -8.27 3.37 15.38
N LEU A 532 -8.43 2.07 15.57
CA LEU A 532 -7.47 1.06 15.10
C LEU A 532 -7.77 0.71 13.64
N GLN A 533 -6.78 0.77 12.77
CA GLN A 533 -6.95 0.43 11.34
C GLN A 533 -6.24 -0.88 10.98
N LYS A 534 -5.03 -1.09 11.49
CA LYS A 534 -4.22 -2.27 11.16
C LYS A 534 -3.21 -2.58 12.27
N VAL A 535 -2.82 -3.85 12.37
CA VAL A 535 -1.79 -4.35 13.27
C VAL A 535 -0.70 -5.05 12.46
N VAL A 536 0.56 -4.79 12.81
CA VAL A 536 1.71 -5.51 12.26
C VAL A 536 2.54 -6.08 13.40
N VAL A 537 2.73 -7.40 13.42
CA VAL A 537 3.70 -8.09 14.27
C VAL A 537 4.94 -8.36 13.43
N ASP A 538 6.05 -7.75 13.79
CA ASP A 538 7.34 -7.86 13.11
C ASP A 538 8.27 -8.80 13.91
N LEU A 539 8.69 -9.88 13.24
CA LEU A 539 9.64 -10.89 13.71
C LEU A 539 11.00 -10.74 13.02
N GLY A 540 11.33 -9.53 12.54
CA GLY A 540 12.55 -9.20 11.80
C GLY A 540 12.39 -9.29 10.28
N GLY A 541 11.19 -9.01 9.78
CA GLY A 541 10.84 -9.00 8.36
C GLY A 541 10.38 -7.63 7.83
N ALA A 542 9.98 -6.71 8.70
CA ALA A 542 9.48 -5.38 8.33
C ALA A 542 10.57 -4.37 7.98
#